data_AF-A0A2T4LNP1-F1
#
_entry.id   AF-A0A2T4LNP1-F1
#
_cell.length_a   1.000
_cell.length_b   1.000
_cell.length_c   1.000
_cell.angle_alpha   90.00
_cell.angle_beta   90.00
_cell.angle_gamma   90.00
#
_symmetry.space_group_name_H-M   'P 1'
#
loop_
_entity.id
_entity.type
_entity.pdbx_description
1 polymer ?
#
loop_
_entity_poly.entity_id
_entity_poly.type
_entity_poly.pdbx_seq_one_letter_code
_entity_poly.pdbx_strand_id
1 'polypeptide(L)'
;HTVIQSFKPGEVTPEQCNQLGLELAEKIAPNHQVAVYTHTDKDHYHNHIVINSVDLETGKKYQSNKKQRDLVKKENDNVCREHGLSVTERGTAKMRYTQAEKGIVFDREEYSWKDELRELIENAKAHTSNLETFSEHLEEKGVEVKLRGETISYKPESANKWVRGRT
;
A
#
# COMPACT_ATOMS: atom_id res chain seq x y z
N HIS A 1 5.45 9.96 -16.70
CA HIS A 1 5.01 9.37 -15.41
C HIS A 1 3.59 8.90 -15.55
N THR A 2 3.18 7.83 -14.88
CA THR A 2 1.84 7.27 -15.03
C THR A 2 1.09 7.29 -13.71
N VAL A 3 -0.12 7.82 -13.71
CA VAL A 3 -1.09 7.73 -12.61
C VAL A 3 -2.23 6.83 -13.07
N ILE A 4 -2.67 5.93 -12.19
CA ILE A 4 -3.85 5.10 -12.42
C ILE A 4 -4.93 5.59 -11.45
N GLN A 5 -6.10 5.89 -12.00
CA GLN A 5 -7.28 6.31 -11.25
C GLN A 5 -8.40 5.31 -11.55
N SER A 6 -9.00 4.74 -10.52
CA SER A 6 -10.03 3.72 -10.66
C SER A 6 -11.27 4.13 -9.88
N PHE A 7 -12.44 3.76 -10.39
CA PHE A 7 -13.73 4.07 -9.79
C PHE A 7 -14.46 2.78 -9.39
N LYS A 8 -15.45 2.88 -8.49
CA LYS A 8 -16.25 1.72 -8.13
C LYS A 8 -17.09 1.26 -9.34
N PRO A 9 -17.32 -0.05 -9.55
CA PRO A 9 -18.23 -0.54 -10.59
C PRO A 9 -19.59 0.16 -10.55
N GLY A 10 -20.06 0.64 -11.70
CA GLY A 10 -21.36 1.31 -11.85
C GLY A 10 -21.45 2.74 -11.31
N GLU A 11 -20.36 3.32 -10.82
CA GLU A 11 -20.36 4.66 -10.20
C GLU A 11 -20.18 5.80 -11.21
N VAL A 12 -19.52 5.53 -12.33
CA VAL A 12 -19.25 6.52 -13.39
C VAL A 12 -19.50 5.90 -14.77
N THR A 13 -19.81 6.73 -15.77
CA THR A 13 -19.79 6.32 -17.18
C THR A 13 -18.35 6.39 -17.74
N PRO A 14 -18.04 5.77 -18.90
CA PRO A 14 -16.73 5.92 -19.53
C PRO A 14 -16.34 7.37 -19.81
N GLU A 15 -17.29 8.19 -20.28
CA GLU A 15 -17.07 9.60 -20.60
C GLU A 15 -16.80 10.41 -19.33
N GLN A 16 -17.58 10.16 -18.27
CA GLN A 16 -17.36 10.79 -16.98
C GLN A 16 -16.02 10.36 -16.38
N CYS A 17 -15.67 9.07 -16.49
CA CYS A 17 -14.37 8.55 -16.08
C CYS A 17 -13.24 9.34 -16.77
N ASN A 18 -13.28 9.49 -18.10
CA ASN A 18 -12.28 10.26 -18.83
C ASN A 18 -12.19 11.71 -18.37
N GLN A 19 -13.34 12.38 -18.22
CA GLN A 19 -13.41 13.78 -17.78
C GLN A 19 -12.81 13.99 -16.39
N LEU A 20 -13.08 13.08 -15.44
CA LEU A 20 -12.50 13.12 -14.09
C LEU A 20 -10.98 12.88 -14.12
N GLY A 21 -10.49 12.08 -15.07
CA GLY A 21 -9.06 11.87 -15.30
C GLY A 21 -8.37 13.14 -15.81
N LEU A 22 -9.03 13.90 -16.67
CA LEU A 22 -8.53 15.20 -17.14
C LEU A 22 -8.53 16.23 -16.00
N GLU A 23 -9.61 16.32 -15.23
CA GLU A 23 -9.69 17.23 -14.09
C GLU A 23 -8.61 16.92 -13.05
N LEU A 24 -8.38 15.64 -12.74
CA LEU A 24 -7.29 15.23 -11.86
C LEU A 24 -5.93 15.66 -12.42
N ALA A 25 -5.70 15.45 -13.73
CA ALA A 25 -4.44 15.79 -14.39
C ALA A 25 -4.10 17.29 -14.26
N GLU A 26 -5.09 18.16 -14.45
CA GLU A 26 -4.93 19.62 -14.29
C GLU A 26 -4.51 20.01 -12.87
N LYS A 27 -5.04 19.34 -11.85
CA LYS A 27 -4.70 19.61 -10.44
C LYS A 27 -3.31 19.11 -10.05
N ILE A 28 -2.85 17.97 -10.60
CA ILE A 28 -1.61 17.30 -10.15
C ILE A 28 -0.39 17.61 -11.01
N ALA A 29 -0.57 17.99 -12.27
CA ALA A 29 0.50 18.23 -13.22
C ALA A 29 0.26 19.52 -14.02
N PRO A 30 0.10 20.67 -13.34
CA PRO A 30 -0.01 21.95 -14.04
C PRO A 30 1.23 22.17 -14.89
N ASN A 31 1.06 22.82 -16.05
CA ASN A 31 2.12 23.11 -17.02
C ASN A 31 2.82 21.88 -17.63
N HIS A 32 2.26 20.68 -17.48
CA HIS A 32 2.72 19.49 -18.18
C HIS A 32 1.70 19.07 -19.25
N GLN A 33 2.21 18.53 -20.37
CA GLN A 33 1.35 17.83 -21.32
C GLN A 33 0.91 16.49 -20.72
N VAL A 34 -0.38 16.17 -20.84
CA VAL A 34 -0.96 14.94 -20.30
C VAL A 34 -1.81 14.26 -21.36
N ALA A 35 -1.76 12.93 -21.39
CA ALA A 35 -2.70 12.09 -22.13
C ALA A 35 -3.48 11.22 -21.15
N VAL A 36 -4.80 11.16 -21.33
CA VAL A 36 -5.71 10.35 -20.49
C VAL A 36 -6.34 9.26 -21.34
N TYR A 37 -6.12 8.01 -20.95
CA TYR A 37 -6.71 6.83 -21.61
C TYR A 37 -7.65 6.13 -20.64
N THR A 38 -8.92 6.00 -21.03
CA THR A 38 -9.93 5.32 -20.23
C THR A 38 -10.08 3.89 -20.70
N HIS A 39 -10.00 2.95 -19.77
CA HIS A 39 -10.21 1.54 -20.01
C HIS A 39 -11.59 1.11 -19.49
N THR A 40 -12.30 0.36 -20.34
CA THR A 40 -13.65 -0.16 -20.11
C THR A 40 -13.74 -1.67 -20.25
N ASP A 41 -12.57 -2.34 -20.26
CA ASP A 41 -12.38 -3.78 -20.49
C ASP A 41 -12.61 -4.63 -19.22
N LYS A 42 -12.94 -4.01 -18.10
CA LYS A 42 -13.18 -4.64 -16.80
C LYS A 42 -14.50 -4.18 -16.18
N ASP A 43 -14.91 -4.84 -15.10
CA ASP A 43 -16.10 -4.48 -14.32
C ASP A 43 -16.09 -3.04 -13.78
N HIS A 44 -14.91 -2.42 -13.70
CA HIS A 44 -14.74 -1.03 -13.30
C HIS A 44 -13.99 -0.23 -14.35
N TYR A 45 -14.35 1.03 -14.46
CA TYR A 45 -13.64 1.98 -15.31
C TYR A 45 -12.44 2.58 -14.58
N HIS A 46 -11.37 2.74 -15.34
CA HIS A 46 -10.14 3.31 -14.83
C HIS A 46 -9.41 4.09 -15.92
N ASN A 47 -8.70 5.14 -15.49
CA ASN A 47 -7.85 5.96 -16.34
C ASN A 47 -6.39 5.59 -16.16
N HIS A 48 -5.67 5.55 -17.29
CA HIS A 48 -4.23 5.70 -17.35
C HIS A 48 -3.91 7.15 -17.75
N ILE A 49 -3.34 7.90 -16.80
CA ILE A 49 -2.96 9.29 -16.99
C ILE A 49 -1.45 9.35 -17.19
N VAL A 50 -1.01 9.65 -18.41
CA VAL A 50 0.38 9.72 -18.82
C VAL A 50 0.83 11.19 -18.86
N ILE A 51 1.71 11.55 -17.93
CA ILE A 51 2.21 12.92 -17.75
C ILE A 51 3.61 13.03 -18.38
N ASN A 52 3.77 13.99 -19.30
CA ASN A 52 5.08 14.37 -19.84
C ASN A 52 5.99 14.80 -18.68
N SER A 53 7.21 14.27 -18.64
CA SER A 53 8.13 14.60 -17.56
C SER A 53 8.63 16.04 -17.60
N VAL A 54 8.55 16.75 -18.73
CA VAL A 54 9.09 18.10 -18.87
C VAL A 54 7.99 19.12 -18.64
N ASP A 55 8.24 20.07 -17.75
CA ASP A 55 7.41 21.26 -17.52
C ASP A 55 7.58 22.21 -18.71
N LEU A 56 6.46 22.66 -19.29
CA LEU A 56 6.44 23.43 -20.54
C LEU A 56 7.05 24.82 -20.41
N GLU A 57 7.04 25.41 -19.21
CA GLU A 57 7.54 26.77 -18.99
C GLU A 57 8.99 26.75 -18.49
N THR A 58 9.29 25.88 -17.54
CA THR A 58 10.56 25.86 -16.82
C THR A 58 11.55 24.81 -17.32
N GLY A 59 11.10 23.85 -18.13
CA GLY A 59 11.90 22.71 -18.59
C GLY A 59 12.25 21.71 -17.49
N LYS A 60 11.75 21.90 -16.26
CA LYS A 60 12.08 21.05 -15.11
C LYS A 60 11.37 19.70 -15.21
N LYS A 61 11.99 18.69 -14.60
CA LYS A 61 11.44 17.34 -14.55
C LYS A 61 10.33 17.23 -13.49
N TYR A 62 9.19 16.65 -13.86
CA TYR A 62 8.11 16.24 -12.96
C TYR A 62 8.63 15.29 -11.88
N GLN A 63 8.34 15.60 -10.62
CA GLN A 63 8.89 14.88 -9.46
C GLN A 63 7.86 13.92 -8.86
N SER A 64 7.93 12.64 -9.21
CA SER A 64 7.08 11.59 -8.61
C SER A 64 7.62 11.08 -7.27
N ASN A 65 7.73 11.98 -6.28
CA ASN A 65 8.20 11.67 -4.93
C ASN A 65 7.04 11.40 -3.95
N LYS A 66 7.35 11.16 -2.67
CA LYS A 66 6.34 10.90 -1.62
C LYS A 66 5.31 12.03 -1.53
N LYS A 67 5.75 13.28 -1.49
CA LYS A 67 4.87 14.45 -1.41
C LYS A 67 3.93 14.51 -2.61
N GLN A 68 4.43 14.22 -3.81
CA GLN A 68 3.61 14.20 -5.01
C GLN A 68 2.57 13.07 -4.99
N ARG A 69 2.92 11.87 -4.51
CA ARG A 69 1.93 10.80 -4.36
C ARG A 69 0.83 11.16 -3.36
N ASP A 70 1.19 11.83 -2.27
CA ASP A 70 0.22 12.27 -1.26
C ASP A 70 -0.69 13.38 -1.81
N LEU A 71 -0.15 14.27 -2.66
CA LEU A 71 -0.94 15.25 -3.44
C LEU A 71 -1.92 14.55 -4.38
N VAL A 72 -1.43 13.64 -5.25
CA VAL A 72 -2.29 12.91 -6.21
C VAL A 72 -3.45 12.22 -5.49
N LYS A 73 -3.16 11.57 -4.37
CA LYS A 73 -4.14 10.93 -3.51
C LYS A 73 -5.18 11.93 -2.95
N LYS A 74 -4.73 13.07 -2.48
CA LYS A 74 -5.62 14.10 -1.92
C LYS A 74 -6.53 14.68 -3.00
N GLU A 75 -5.95 15.07 -4.13
CA GLU A 75 -6.71 15.70 -5.21
C GLU A 75 -7.65 14.72 -5.91
N ASN A 76 -7.27 13.44 -6.03
CA ASN A 76 -8.21 12.41 -6.47
C ASN A 76 -9.44 12.32 -5.56
N ASP A 77 -9.24 12.27 -4.24
CA ASP A 77 -10.37 12.20 -3.31
C ASP A 77 -11.23 13.49 -3.37
N ASN A 78 -10.62 14.66 -3.61
CA ASN A 78 -11.35 15.91 -3.79
C ASN A 78 -12.22 15.87 -5.04
N VAL A 79 -11.65 15.48 -6.19
CA VAL A 79 -12.38 15.29 -7.46
C VAL A 79 -13.53 14.30 -7.26
N CYS A 80 -13.31 13.16 -6.60
CA CYS A 80 -14.39 12.23 -6.31
C CYS A 80 -15.51 12.88 -5.48
N ARG A 81 -15.17 13.58 -4.38
CA ARG A 81 -16.18 14.23 -3.51
C ARG A 81 -16.95 15.34 -4.21
N GLU A 82 -16.28 16.15 -5.02
CA GLU A 82 -16.89 17.25 -5.79
C GLU A 82 -17.96 16.74 -6.75
N HIS A 83 -17.79 15.51 -7.26
CA HIS A 83 -18.75 14.83 -8.15
C HIS A 83 -19.67 13.84 -7.43
N GLY A 84 -19.72 13.84 -6.10
CA GLY A 84 -20.60 12.97 -5.31
C GLY A 84 -20.23 11.49 -5.34
N LEU A 85 -18.99 11.16 -5.71
CA LEU A 85 -18.47 9.80 -5.80
C LEU A 85 -17.91 9.34 -4.45
N SER A 86 -17.89 8.02 -4.27
CA SER A 86 -17.30 7.39 -3.10
C SER A 86 -15.79 7.58 -3.06
N VAL A 87 -15.27 7.73 -1.85
CA VAL A 87 -13.83 7.78 -1.57
C VAL A 87 -13.48 6.68 -0.59
N THR A 88 -12.33 6.05 -0.80
CA THR A 88 -11.87 4.99 0.11
C THR A 88 -11.47 5.60 1.45
N GLU A 89 -12.06 5.09 2.53
CA GLU A 89 -11.57 5.40 3.87
C GLU A 89 -10.16 4.84 4.05
N ARG A 90 -9.20 5.73 4.26
CA ARG A 90 -7.81 5.34 4.51
C ARG A 90 -7.64 4.97 5.96
N GLY A 91 -8.11 3.77 6.31
CA GLY A 91 -7.67 3.12 7.53
C GLY A 91 -6.15 2.93 7.48
N THR A 92 -5.44 3.34 8.53
CA THR A 92 -4.14 2.75 8.80
C THR A 92 -4.39 1.27 9.04
N ALA A 93 -4.19 0.44 8.02
CA ALA A 93 -4.29 -1.00 8.19
C ALA A 93 -3.42 -1.36 9.40
N LYS A 94 -4.06 -1.82 10.50
CA LYS A 94 -3.37 -2.20 11.74
C LYS A 94 -2.29 -3.25 11.43
N MET A 95 -2.50 -4.03 10.37
CA MET A 95 -1.57 -5.01 9.81
C MET A 95 -1.17 -4.65 8.38
N ARG A 96 0.15 -4.65 8.10
CA ARG A 96 0.69 -4.51 6.75
C ARG A 96 1.09 -5.87 6.23
N TYR A 97 0.24 -6.46 5.38
CA TYR A 97 0.61 -7.59 4.55
C TYR A 97 1.38 -7.10 3.32
N THR A 98 2.43 -7.82 2.94
CA THR A 98 3.02 -7.70 1.60
C THR A 98 2.01 -8.16 0.55
N GLN A 99 2.21 -7.79 -0.72
CA GLN A 99 1.28 -8.18 -1.79
C GLN A 99 1.19 -9.71 -1.94
N ALA A 100 2.30 -10.42 -1.74
CA ALA A 100 2.32 -11.88 -1.72
C ALA A 100 1.53 -12.46 -0.53
N GLU A 101 1.63 -11.85 0.65
CA GLU A 101 0.87 -12.28 1.83
C GLU A 101 -0.63 -12.01 1.68
N LYS A 102 -1.02 -10.92 1.00
CA LYS A 102 -2.45 -10.66 0.76
C LYS A 102 -3.12 -11.76 -0.04
N GLY A 103 -2.44 -12.26 -1.08
CA GLY A 103 -2.97 -13.35 -1.90
C GLY A 103 -3.06 -14.70 -1.17
N ILE A 104 -2.24 -14.90 -0.14
CA ILE A 104 -2.29 -16.11 0.69
C ILE A 104 -3.43 -15.97 1.71
N VAL A 105 -3.46 -14.86 2.45
CA VAL A 105 -4.36 -14.68 3.59
C VAL A 105 -5.80 -14.34 3.15
N PHE A 106 -5.99 -13.49 2.14
CA PHE A 106 -7.32 -13.04 1.74
C PHE A 106 -7.88 -13.77 0.52
N ASP A 107 -7.04 -14.16 -0.44
CA ASP A 107 -7.53 -14.81 -1.67
C ASP A 107 -7.57 -16.34 -1.55
N ARG A 108 -6.77 -16.94 -0.65
CA ARG A 108 -6.70 -18.39 -0.42
C ARG A 108 -7.18 -18.84 0.97
N GLU A 109 -7.50 -17.89 1.86
CA GLU A 109 -7.81 -18.16 3.28
C GLU A 109 -6.74 -19.01 3.98
N GLU A 110 -5.49 -18.95 3.53
CA GLU A 110 -4.38 -19.71 4.08
C GLU A 110 -3.60 -18.88 5.11
N TYR A 111 -3.19 -19.52 6.22
CA TYR A 111 -2.38 -18.88 7.26
C TYR A 111 -0.96 -18.63 6.76
N SER A 112 -0.46 -17.39 6.87
CA SER A 112 0.94 -17.10 6.57
C SER A 112 1.82 -17.52 7.74
N TRP A 113 2.99 -18.11 7.47
CA TRP A 113 4.00 -18.41 8.50
C TRP A 113 4.42 -17.17 9.33
N LYS A 114 4.21 -15.96 8.80
CA LYS A 114 4.42 -14.71 9.55
C LYS A 114 3.29 -14.39 10.53
N ASP A 115 2.09 -14.91 10.30
CA ASP A 115 0.97 -14.80 11.23
C ASP A 115 1.16 -15.79 12.39
N GLU A 116 1.58 -17.03 12.10
CA GLU A 116 2.02 -18.00 13.13
C GLU A 116 3.15 -17.43 14.00
N LEU A 117 4.20 -16.90 13.37
CA LEU A 117 5.30 -16.25 14.08
C LEU A 117 4.81 -15.08 14.96
N ARG A 118 3.80 -14.33 14.51
CA ARG A 118 3.25 -13.22 15.28
C ARG A 118 2.47 -13.70 16.49
N GLU A 119 1.67 -14.75 16.35
CA GLU A 119 0.96 -15.35 17.48
C GLU A 119 1.92 -15.89 18.53
N LEU A 120 3.01 -16.54 18.11
CA LEU A 120 4.07 -16.98 19.03
C LEU A 120 4.70 -15.80 19.77
N ILE A 121 4.98 -14.70 19.06
CA ILE A 121 5.54 -13.47 19.67
C ILE A 121 4.55 -12.83 20.66
N GLU A 122 3.28 -12.69 20.30
CA GLU A 122 2.28 -12.08 21.19
C GLU A 122 1.99 -12.97 22.41
N ASN A 123 1.99 -14.30 22.23
CA ASN A 123 1.90 -15.24 23.33
C ASN A 123 3.11 -15.13 24.27
N ALA A 124 4.33 -15.12 23.74
CA ALA A 124 5.54 -14.97 24.53
C ALA A 124 5.53 -13.64 25.30
N LYS A 125 5.13 -12.52 24.69
CA LYS A 125 4.98 -11.22 25.37
C LYS A 125 3.98 -11.25 26.52
N ALA A 126 2.88 -11.99 26.39
CA ALA A 126 1.87 -12.08 27.43
C ALA A 126 2.30 -12.94 28.64
N HIS A 127 3.26 -13.85 28.45
CA HIS A 127 3.66 -14.83 29.48
C HIS A 127 5.07 -14.60 30.03
N THR A 128 5.79 -13.60 29.53
CA THR A 128 7.17 -13.30 29.94
C THR A 128 7.31 -11.83 30.32
N SER A 129 8.21 -11.53 31.25
CA SER A 129 8.38 -10.19 31.82
C SER A 129 9.76 -9.59 31.55
N ASN A 130 10.67 -10.35 30.95
CA ASN A 130 12.00 -9.89 30.57
C ASN A 130 12.46 -10.52 29.25
N LEU A 131 13.49 -9.95 28.64
CA LEU A 131 13.97 -10.33 27.31
C LEU A 131 14.57 -11.74 27.23
N GLU A 132 15.16 -12.20 28.33
CA GLU A 132 15.79 -13.52 28.43
C GLU A 132 14.70 -14.60 28.39
N THR A 133 13.74 -14.54 29.32
CA THR A 133 12.58 -15.44 29.36
C THR A 133 11.73 -15.37 28.09
N PHE A 134 11.62 -14.18 27.47
CA PHE A 134 10.96 -14.02 26.17
C PHE A 134 11.67 -14.78 25.05
N SER A 135 13.00 -14.73 25.02
CA SER A 135 13.80 -15.41 23.98
C SER A 135 13.76 -16.93 24.19
N GLU A 136 13.91 -17.40 25.43
CA GLU A 136 13.79 -18.81 25.78
C GLU A 136 12.42 -19.38 25.37
N HIS A 137 11.33 -18.66 25.67
CA HIS A 137 9.98 -19.09 25.32
C HIS A 137 9.79 -19.23 23.79
N LEU A 138 10.40 -18.35 23.00
CA LEU A 138 10.34 -18.43 21.54
C LEU A 138 11.23 -19.55 20.98
N GLU A 139 12.40 -19.76 21.56
CA GLU A 139 13.32 -20.84 21.17
C GLU A 139 12.70 -22.23 21.45
N GLU A 140 11.98 -22.40 22.57
CA GLU A 140 11.19 -23.62 22.86
C GLU A 140 10.13 -23.92 21.78
N LYS A 141 9.68 -22.89 21.06
CA LYS A 141 8.70 -22.99 19.98
C LYS A 141 9.35 -23.06 18.59
N GLY A 142 10.67 -23.27 18.50
CA GLY A 142 11.39 -23.37 17.24
C GLY A 142 11.58 -22.03 16.53
N VAL A 143 11.67 -20.93 17.29
CA VAL A 143 11.96 -19.59 16.76
C VAL A 143 13.29 -19.10 17.31
N GLU A 144 14.32 -19.05 16.46
CA GLU A 144 15.60 -18.47 16.84
C GLU A 144 15.46 -16.95 17.03
N VAL A 145 15.98 -16.43 18.13
CA VAL A 145 15.98 -15.00 18.45
C VAL A 145 17.38 -14.43 18.35
N LYS A 146 17.54 -13.31 17.63
CA LYS A 146 18.81 -12.61 17.50
C LYS A 146 18.69 -11.15 17.89
N LEU A 147 19.46 -10.76 18.89
CA LEU A 147 19.60 -9.39 19.36
C LEU A 147 20.86 -8.75 18.79
N ARG A 148 20.71 -7.56 18.19
CA ARG A 148 21.83 -6.74 17.72
C ARG A 148 21.57 -5.29 18.08
N GLY A 149 22.20 -4.82 19.16
CA GLY A 149 21.90 -3.50 19.73
C GLY A 149 20.43 -3.41 20.14
N GLU A 150 19.74 -2.36 19.71
CA GLU A 150 18.30 -2.14 19.97
C GLU A 150 17.38 -2.91 19.01
N THR A 151 17.91 -3.84 18.22
CA THR A 151 17.17 -4.53 17.17
C THR A 151 17.04 -6.01 17.48
N ILE A 152 15.81 -6.52 17.43
CA ILE A 152 15.49 -7.94 17.57
C ILE A 152 15.09 -8.52 16.22
N SER A 153 15.53 -9.74 15.93
CA SER A 153 15.15 -10.49 14.73
C SER A 153 14.76 -11.91 15.11
N TYR A 154 13.81 -12.47 14.38
CA TYR A 154 13.24 -13.80 14.61
C TYR A 154 13.44 -14.66 13.38
N LYS A 155 13.68 -15.96 13.58
CA LYS A 155 13.76 -16.92 12.50
C LYS A 155 13.02 -18.20 12.90
N PRO A 156 11.76 -18.38 12.45
CA PRO A 156 11.04 -19.62 12.68
C PRO A 156 11.62 -20.74 11.81
N GLU A 157 11.72 -21.95 12.35
CA GLU A 157 12.16 -23.14 11.63
C GLU A 157 11.31 -23.42 10.38
N SER A 158 10.00 -23.18 10.45
CA SER A 158 9.05 -23.42 9.36
C SER A 158 9.37 -22.66 8.08
N ALA A 159 9.87 -21.43 8.20
CA ALA A 159 10.19 -20.57 7.06
C ALA A 159 11.70 -20.45 6.80
N ASN A 160 12.53 -20.75 7.80
CA ASN A 160 13.99 -20.63 7.77
C ASN A 160 14.49 -19.27 7.24
N LYS A 161 13.75 -18.19 7.56
CA LYS A 161 14.01 -16.82 7.08
C LYS A 161 13.99 -15.84 8.24
N TRP A 162 15.00 -14.97 8.30
CA TRP A 162 15.07 -13.88 9.28
C TRP A 162 14.02 -12.81 9.00
N VAL A 163 13.26 -12.45 10.04
CA VAL A 163 12.31 -11.34 10.04
C VAL A 163 12.66 -10.41 11.18
N ARG A 164 12.77 -9.11 10.87
CA ARG A 164 13.05 -8.10 11.88
C ARG A 164 11.81 -7.83 12.72
N GLY A 165 11.95 -7.93 14.04
CA GLY A 165 10.94 -7.48 14.98
C GLY A 165 10.80 -5.96 14.97
N ARG A 166 9.60 -5.48 15.25
CA ARG A 166 9.40 -4.09 15.65
C ARG A 166 9.40 -4.06 17.17
N THR A 167 10.38 -3.37 17.73
CA THR A 167 10.34 -2.89 19.11
C THR A 167 9.25 -1.83 19.25
#